data_AF-A0A1G1LY05-F1
#
_entry.id   AF-A0A1G1LY05-F1
#
_cell.length_a   1.000
_cell.length_b   1.000
_cell.length_c   1.000
_cell.angle_alpha   90.00
_cell.angle_beta   90.00
_cell.angle_gamma   90.00
#
_symmetry.space_group_name_H-M   'P 1'
#
loop_
_entity.id
_entity.type
_entity.pdbx_description
1 polymer ?
#
loop_
_entity_poly.entity_id
_entity_poly.type
_entity_poly.pdbx_seq_one_letter_code
_entity_poly.pdbx_strand_id
1 'polypeptide(L)' 'MPRVLAIALLMLLSSPMALAGDLTPKQQKMQDCNTEARAKGLRGDEQQKFMSACLSAKAPESKGATQPVKKR' A
#
# COMPACT_ATOMS: atom_id res chain seq x y z
N MET A 1 11.36 16.51 27.32
CA MET A 1 10.94 17.65 26.49
C MET A 1 12.00 18.18 25.51
N PRO A 2 13.29 18.36 25.85
CA PRO A 2 14.28 18.86 24.87
C PRO A 2 14.58 17.85 23.74
N ARG A 3 14.48 16.55 24.04
CA ARG A 3 14.61 15.47 23.03
C ARG A 3 13.47 15.44 22.01
N VAL A 4 12.25 15.83 22.40
CA VAL A 4 11.08 15.86 21.49
C VAL A 4 11.17 17.07 20.56
N LEU A 5 11.65 18.22 21.04
CA LEU A 5 11.87 19.41 20.22
C LEU A 5 13.01 19.22 19.20
N ALA A 6 14.09 18.53 19.60
CA ALA A 6 15.21 18.22 18.71
C ALA A 6 14.83 17.24 17.58
N ILE A 7 13.98 16.25 17.85
CA ILE A 7 13.48 15.30 16.84
C ILE A 7 12.52 16.00 15.86
N ALA A 8 11.69 16.94 16.33
CA ALA A 8 10.78 17.70 15.50
C ALA A 8 11.52 18.65 14.52
N LEU A 9 12.60 19.31 14.96
CA LEU A 9 13.36 20.22 14.09
C LEU A 9 14.19 19.48 13.02
N LEU A 10 14.63 18.25 13.31
CA LEU A 10 15.36 17.41 12.34
C LEU A 10 14.47 16.89 11.19
N MET A 11 13.16 16.75 11.45
CA MET A 11 12.17 16.25 10.47
C MET A 11 11.66 17.32 9.50
N LEU A 12 11.92 18.62 9.74
CA LEU A 12 11.46 19.70 8.84
C LEU A 12 12.44 20.07 7.71
N LEU A 13 13.68 19.55 7.73
CA LEU A 13 14.71 19.88 6.71
C LEU A 13 15.01 18.76 5.71
N SER A 14 14.24 17.66 5.74
CA SER A 14 14.49 16.46 4.92
C SER A 14 13.22 15.89 4.26
N SER A 15 12.33 16.76 3.78
CA SER A 15 11.26 16.33 2.85
C SER A 15 11.84 16.13 1.45
N PRO A 16 11.99 14.89 0.94
CA PRO A 16 12.12 14.72 -0.49
C PRO A 16 10.75 15.05 -1.08
N MET A 17 10.75 15.97 -2.06
CA MET A 17 9.61 16.18 -2.94
C MET A 17 9.18 14.78 -3.45
N ALA A 18 7.95 14.36 -3.13
CA ALA A 18 7.42 13.12 -3.64
C ALA A 18 7.26 13.24 -5.16
N LEU A 19 8.30 12.83 -5.91
CA LEU A 19 8.12 12.50 -7.31
C LEU A 19 7.13 11.34 -7.36
N ALA A 20 5.94 11.62 -7.89
CA ALA A 20 4.94 10.62 -8.21
C ALA A 20 5.51 9.64 -9.23
N GLY A 21 6.19 8.60 -8.74
CA GLY A 21 6.61 7.45 -9.51
C GLY A 21 5.41 6.52 -9.72
N ASP A 22 5.22 6.09 -10.96
CA ASP A 22 4.26 5.06 -11.34
C ASP A 22 4.43 3.83 -10.44
N LEU A 23 3.34 3.37 -9.82
CA LEU A 23 3.38 2.25 -8.88
C LEU A 23 3.90 1.02 -9.62
N THR A 24 4.98 0.43 -9.12
CA THR A 24 5.47 -0.81 -9.71
C THR A 24 4.37 -1.88 -9.65
N PRO A 25 4.29 -2.81 -10.61
CA PRO A 25 3.22 -3.82 -10.65
C PRO A 25 3.13 -4.68 -9.37
N LYS A 26 4.24 -4.83 -8.64
CA LYS A 26 4.24 -5.47 -7.31
C LYS A 26 3.56 -4.63 -6.24
N GLN A 27 3.74 -3.32 -6.29
CA GLN A 27 3.14 -2.38 -5.33
C GLN A 27 1.62 -2.26 -5.56
N GLN A 28 1.19 -2.27 -6.83
CA GLN A 28 -0.22 -2.28 -7.18
C GLN A 28 -0.90 -3.56 -6.67
N LYS A 29 -0.30 -4.73 -6.93
CA LYS A 29 -0.83 -6.01 -6.45
C LYS A 29 -0.94 -6.09 -4.92
N MET A 30 0.02 -5.55 -4.18
CA MET A 30 -0.06 -5.43 -2.71
C MET A 30 -1.29 -4.61 -2.27
N GLN A 31 -1.57 -3.52 -2.97
CA GLN A 31 -2.67 -2.62 -2.66
C GLN A 31 -4.03 -3.27 -2.95
N ASP A 32 -4.13 -4.00 -4.07
CA ASP A 32 -5.31 -4.78 -4.42
C ASP A 32 -5.59 -5.88 -3.38
N CYS A 33 -4.58 -6.67 -3.01
CA CYS A 33 -4.70 -7.69 -1.96
C CYS A 33 -5.17 -7.11 -0.61
N ASN A 34 -4.70 -5.92 -0.24
CA ASN A 34 -5.12 -5.27 1.00
C ASN A 34 -6.60 -4.83 0.92
N THR A 35 -7.01 -4.29 -0.23
CA THR A 35 -8.38 -3.84 -0.48
C THR A 35 -9.35 -5.02 -0.42
N GLU A 36 -9.02 -6.15 -1.05
CA GLU A 36 -9.83 -7.36 -0.98
C GLU A 36 -9.90 -7.93 0.45
N ALA A 37 -8.77 -7.97 1.17
CA ALA A 37 -8.77 -8.44 2.55
C ALA A 37 -9.70 -7.62 3.44
N ARG A 38 -9.69 -6.29 3.25
CA ARG A 38 -10.59 -5.36 3.96
C ARG A 38 -12.04 -5.52 3.55
N ALA A 39 -12.31 -5.68 2.26
CA ALA A 39 -13.66 -5.93 1.73
C ALA A 39 -14.24 -7.24 2.27
N LYS A 40 -13.40 -8.24 2.48
CA LYS A 40 -13.74 -9.52 3.13
C LYS A 40 -13.79 -9.45 4.66
N GLY A 41 -13.43 -8.32 5.27
CA GLY A 41 -13.41 -8.14 6.71
C GLY A 41 -12.33 -8.96 7.44
N LEU A 42 -11.33 -9.47 6.72
CA LEU A 42 -10.28 -10.32 7.28
C LEU A 42 -9.36 -9.50 8.19
N ARG A 43 -9.09 -10.01 9.39
CA ARG A 43 -8.23 -9.38 10.39
C ARG A 43 -7.34 -10.40 11.08
N GLY A 44 -6.21 -9.94 11.60
CA GLY A 44 -5.26 -10.80 12.31
C GLY A 44 -4.68 -11.89 11.41
N ASP A 45 -4.74 -13.13 11.87
CA ASP A 45 -4.13 -14.27 11.19
C ASP A 45 -4.76 -14.56 9.82
N GLU A 46 -6.07 -14.34 9.68
CA GLU A 46 -6.78 -14.53 8.41
C GLU A 46 -6.33 -13.54 7.33
N GLN A 47 -6.05 -12.29 7.70
CA GLN A 47 -5.53 -11.30 6.77
C GLN A 47 -4.13 -11.71 6.27
N GLN A 48 -3.27 -12.18 7.17
CA GLN A 48 -1.92 -12.64 6.85
C GLN A 48 -1.93 -13.81 5.87
N LYS A 49 -2.77 -14.83 6.14
CA LYS A 49 -2.95 -15.97 5.24
C LYS A 49 -3.48 -15.56 3.88
N PHE A 50 -4.47 -14.68 3.85
CA PHE A 50 -5.01 -14.15 2.59
C PHE A 50 -3.95 -13.37 1.80
N MET A 51 -3.17 -12.54 2.47
CA MET A 51 -2.15 -11.72 1.82
C MET A 51 -1.03 -12.58 1.24
N SER A 52 -0.57 -13.62 1.95
CA SER A 52 0.39 -14.59 1.44
C SER A 52 -0.15 -15.37 0.23
N ALA A 53 -1.41 -15.81 0.28
CA ALA A 53 -2.06 -16.48 -0.84
C ALA A 53 -2.21 -15.56 -2.07
N CYS A 54 -2.66 -14.32 -1.85
CA CYS A 54 -2.87 -13.31 -2.89
C CYS A 54 -1.55 -12.89 -3.57
N LEU A 55 -0.45 -12.78 -2.80
CA LEU A 55 0.86 -12.45 -3.33
C LEU A 55 1.55 -13.64 -4.02
N SER A 56 1.28 -14.87 -3.57
CA SER A 56 1.89 -16.11 -4.10
C SER A 56 1.20 -16.64 -5.35
N ALA A 57 -0.07 -16.30 -5.59
CA ALA A 57 -0.74 -16.63 -6.84
C ALA A 57 -0.01 -15.91 -7.99
N LYS A 58 0.77 -16.64 -8.79
CA LYS A 58 1.08 -16.19 -10.16
C LYS A 58 -0.28 -16.04 -10.85
N ALA A 59 -0.56 -14.84 -11.34
CA ALA A 59 -1.87 -14.48 -11.90
C ALA A 59 -2.41 -15.60 -12.81
N PRO A 60 -3.70 -15.93 -12.69
CA PRO A 60 -4.58 -15.34 -13.70
C PRO A 60 -5.99 -14.97 -13.19
N GLU A 61 -6.62 -14.11 -13.99
CA GLU A 61 -8.06 -13.79 -14.06
C GLU A 61 -8.62 -12.74 -13.08
N SER A 62 -8.35 -11.50 -13.48
CA SER A 62 -9.32 -10.40 -13.58
C SER A 62 -10.79 -10.76 -13.33
N LYS A 63 -11.33 -10.31 -12.19
CA LYS A 63 -12.71 -9.82 -12.12
C LYS A 63 -12.67 -8.40 -11.58
N GLY A 64 -12.89 -7.45 -12.49
CA GLY A 64 -13.18 -6.06 -12.14
C GLY A 64 -12.03 -5.10 -12.40
N ALA A 65 -11.89 -4.70 -13.66
CA ALA A 65 -11.32 -3.40 -13.96
C ALA A 65 -12.06 -2.33 -13.14
N THR A 66 -11.36 -1.63 -12.26
CA THR A 66 -11.61 -0.22 -11.97
C THR A 66 -10.28 0.38 -11.55
N GLN A 67 -9.46 0.70 -12.56
CA GLN A 67 -8.72 1.94 -12.48
C GLN A 67 -9.74 3.06 -12.24
N PRO A 68 -9.46 3.99 -11.34
CA PRO A 68 -9.45 5.36 -11.82
C PRO A 68 -8.40 6.15 -11.06
N VAL A 69 -7.24 6.40 -11.68
CA VAL A 69 -6.56 7.68 -11.43
C VAL A 69 -5.80 8.13 -12.67
N LYS A 70 -6.59 8.40 -13.71
CA LYS A 70 -6.35 9.60 -14.51
C LYS A 70 -7.31 10.66 -13.97
N LYS A 71 -6.90 11.39 -12.93
CA LYS A 71 -7.43 12.72 -12.64
C LYS A 71 -6.23 13.65 -12.79
N ARG A 72 -6.33 14.50 -13.82
CA ARG A 72 -5.44 15.61 -14.14
C ARG A 72 -4.99 16.39 -12.92
#